data_AF-A0A3G9JS36-F1
#
_entry.id   AF-A0A3G9JS36-F1
#
_cell.length_a   1.000
_cell.length_b   1.000
_cell.length_c   1.000
_cell.angle_alpha   90.00
_cell.angle_beta   90.00
_cell.angle_gamma   90.00
#
_symmetry.space_group_name_H-M   'P 1'
#
loop_
_entity.id
_entity.type
_entity.pdbx_description
1 polymer ?
#
loop_
_entity_poly.entity_id
_entity_poly.type
_entity_poly.pdbx_seq_one_letter_code
_entity_poly.pdbx_strand_id
1 'polypeptide(L)'
;MGITGKCLVFVTPDADRTMNTFLGITGEISERELVPSAIVNADYLYLEGYLVTSPTAKAAAIKGREIAQAAGVKTALSLSDPNMAIFFREGLLEMIGTGLDFVFANESEALTILCTATTCIFYSRTII
;
A
#
# COMPACT_ATOMS: atom_id res chain seq x y z
N MET A 1 1.26 -2.21 26.00
CA MET A 1 0.96 -1.03 25.16
C MET A 1 2.27 -0.54 24.59
N GLY A 2 2.37 -0.45 23.26
CA GLY A 2 3.59 0.01 22.56
C GLY A 2 3.64 1.52 22.36
N ILE A 3 4.77 2.02 21.87
CA ILE A 3 4.98 3.45 21.54
C ILE A 3 4.49 3.71 20.12
N THR A 4 3.61 4.69 19.91
CA THR A 4 3.14 5.09 18.58
C THR A 4 4.29 5.53 17.67
N GLY A 5 4.18 5.21 16.38
CA GLY A 5 5.12 5.67 15.36
C GLY A 5 5.23 7.20 15.30
N LYS A 6 6.40 7.67 14.89
CA LYS A 6 6.73 9.10 14.75
C LYS A 6 7.45 9.31 13.42
N CYS A 7 7.09 10.36 12.70
CA CYS A 7 7.78 10.77 11.49
C CYS A 7 8.33 12.19 11.68
N LEU A 8 9.63 12.35 11.48
CA LEU A 8 10.30 13.65 11.39
C LEU A 8 10.32 14.06 9.92
N VAL A 9 9.67 15.17 9.61
CA VAL A 9 9.59 15.69 8.24
C VAL A 9 10.47 16.93 8.12
N PHE A 10 11.48 16.83 7.27
CA PHE A 10 12.38 17.93 6.94
C PHE A 10 11.93 18.54 5.61
N VAL A 11 11.68 19.85 5.59
CA VAL A 11 11.20 20.57 4.41
C VAL A 11 12.26 21.58 3.97
N THR A 12 12.68 21.50 2.71
CA THR A 12 13.63 22.43 2.11
C THR A 12 12.91 23.66 1.53
N PRO A 13 13.62 24.78 1.24
CA PRO A 13 12.99 26.00 0.74
C PRO A 13 12.23 25.86 -0.59
N ASP A 14 12.57 24.85 -1.40
CA ASP A 14 11.90 24.45 -2.64
C ASP A 14 10.69 23.54 -2.41
N ALA A 15 10.25 23.39 -1.16
CA ALA A 15 9.10 22.61 -0.70
C ALA A 15 9.23 21.08 -0.88
N ASP A 16 10.44 20.58 -1.17
CA ASP A 16 10.70 19.15 -1.12
C ASP A 16 10.71 18.66 0.35
N ARG A 17 10.39 17.37 0.55
CA ARG A 17 10.20 16.78 1.88
C ARG A 17 10.99 15.48 2.02
N THR A 18 11.81 15.41 3.06
CA THR A 18 12.45 14.17 3.51
C THR A 18 11.76 13.66 4.77
N MET A 19 11.28 12.42 4.74
CA MET A 19 10.57 11.79 5.85
C MET A 19 11.47 10.75 6.53
N ASN A 20 11.71 10.92 7.83
CA ASN A 20 12.42 9.93 8.64
C ASN A 20 11.45 9.32 9.66
N THR A 21 11.09 8.06 9.45
CA THR A 21 9.99 7.42 10.17
C THR A 21 10.48 6.35 11.13
N PHE A 22 10.17 6.53 12.41
CA PHE A 22 10.19 5.47 13.41
C PHE A 22 8.81 4.83 13.50
N LEU A 23 8.66 3.58 13.06
CA LEU A 23 7.35 2.92 12.96
C LEU A 23 6.69 2.64 14.33
N GLY A 24 7.48 2.44 15.39
CA GLY A 24 6.96 2.06 16.71
C GLY A 24 6.03 0.84 16.62
N ILE A 25 4.96 0.85 17.41
CA ILE A 25 3.96 -0.23 17.46
C ILE A 25 3.21 -0.43 16.14
N THR A 26 3.16 0.58 15.26
CA THR A 26 2.50 0.48 13.96
C THR A 26 3.20 -0.52 13.04
N GLY A 27 4.50 -0.74 13.22
CA GLY A 27 5.24 -1.76 12.47
C GLY A 27 4.83 -3.21 12.80
N GLU A 28 4.10 -3.41 13.90
CA GLU A 28 3.67 -4.72 14.40
C GLU A 28 2.23 -5.08 13.98
N ILE A 29 1.56 -4.25 13.18
CA ILE A 29 0.20 -4.54 12.72
C ILE A 29 0.15 -5.90 12.02
N SER A 30 -0.90 -6.66 12.29
CA SER A 30 -1.09 -8.01 11.81
C SER A 30 -2.56 -8.26 11.47
N GLU A 31 -2.86 -9.48 11.02
CA GLU A 31 -4.24 -9.90 10.76
C GLU A 31 -5.14 -9.82 12.01
N ARG A 32 -4.58 -9.81 13.22
CA ARG A 32 -5.33 -9.76 14.48
C ARG A 32 -6.08 -8.44 14.67
N GLU A 33 -5.54 -7.35 14.12
CA GLU A 33 -6.09 -6.02 14.23
C GLU A 33 -7.14 -5.73 13.14
N LEU A 34 -7.30 -6.63 12.15
CA LEU A 34 -8.34 -6.49 11.14
C LEU A 34 -9.72 -6.64 11.77
N VAL A 35 -10.65 -5.80 11.32
CA VAL A 35 -12.07 -5.85 11.71
C VAL A 35 -12.88 -6.22 10.47
N PRO A 36 -13.14 -7.51 10.20
CA PRO A 36 -13.75 -7.94 8.93
C PRO A 36 -15.12 -7.31 8.68
N SER A 37 -15.93 -7.13 9.72
CA SER A 37 -17.23 -6.47 9.60
C SER A 37 -17.12 -5.02 9.14
N ALA A 38 -16.07 -4.31 9.51
CA ALA A 38 -15.85 -2.95 9.01
C ALA A 38 -15.46 -2.96 7.52
N ILE A 39 -14.62 -3.91 7.12
CA ILE A 39 -14.20 -4.06 5.72
C ILE A 39 -15.40 -4.37 4.82
N VAL A 40 -16.24 -5.35 5.20
CA VAL A 40 -17.41 -5.78 4.42
C VAL A 40 -18.46 -4.67 4.27
N ASN A 41 -18.54 -3.74 5.23
CA ASN A 41 -19.50 -2.63 5.20
C ASN A 41 -18.92 -1.34 4.58
N ALA A 42 -17.68 -1.35 4.10
CA ALA A 42 -17.06 -0.19 3.47
C ALA A 42 -17.36 -0.14 1.96
N ASP A 43 -17.36 1.06 1.37
CA ASP A 43 -17.43 1.21 -0.09
C ASP A 43 -16.08 0.88 -0.76
N TYR A 44 -14.97 1.21 -0.06
CA TYR A 44 -13.61 1.02 -0.53
C TYR A 44 -12.70 0.55 0.61
N LEU A 45 -11.78 -0.37 0.29
CA LEU A 45 -10.58 -0.63 1.07
C LEU A 45 -9.39 0.02 0.37
N TYR A 46 -8.73 0.96 1.05
CA TYR A 46 -7.51 1.62 0.57
C TYR A 46 -6.30 1.14 1.37
N LEU A 47 -5.24 0.75 0.67
CA LEU A 47 -4.01 0.20 1.24
C LEU A 47 -2.79 1.06 0.86
N GLU A 48 -1.86 1.18 1.80
CA GLU A 48 -0.58 1.83 1.57
C GLU A 48 0.49 0.78 1.24
N GLY A 49 1.29 1.06 0.20
CA GLY A 49 2.44 0.26 -0.19
C GLY A 49 3.48 0.13 0.92
N TYR A 50 3.58 1.09 1.85
CA TYR A 50 4.47 0.98 3.01
C TYR A 50 4.23 -0.26 3.88
N LEU A 51 3.03 -0.85 3.87
CA LEU A 51 2.73 -2.09 4.62
C LEU A 51 3.60 -3.27 4.15
N VAL A 52 4.17 -3.21 2.95
CA VAL A 52 5.05 -4.25 2.40
C VAL A 52 6.32 -4.47 3.23
N THR A 53 6.77 -3.45 3.99
CA THR A 53 8.04 -3.49 4.71
C THR A 53 8.00 -4.37 5.96
N SER A 54 6.81 -4.72 6.45
CA SER A 54 6.62 -5.60 7.60
C SER A 54 5.90 -6.89 7.15
N PRO A 55 6.45 -8.09 7.42
CA PRO A 55 5.81 -9.35 7.03
C PRO A 55 4.39 -9.50 7.56
N THR A 56 4.14 -9.07 8.81
CA THR A 56 2.81 -9.15 9.42
C THR A 56 1.85 -8.13 8.82
N ALA A 57 2.34 -6.93 8.52
CA ALA A 57 1.53 -5.89 7.89
C ALA A 57 1.17 -6.25 6.45
N LYS A 58 2.11 -6.82 5.70
CA LYS A 58 1.87 -7.36 4.36
C LYS A 58 0.80 -8.45 4.38
N ALA A 59 0.90 -9.40 5.31
CA ALA A 59 -0.11 -10.45 5.47
C ALA A 59 -1.50 -9.86 5.81
N ALA A 60 -1.55 -8.88 6.71
CA ALA A 60 -2.78 -8.17 7.05
C ALA A 60 -3.39 -7.44 5.83
N ALA A 61 -2.57 -6.78 5.02
CA ALA A 61 -3.01 -6.08 3.81
C ALA A 61 -3.59 -7.06 2.77
N ILE A 62 -2.89 -8.18 2.52
CA ILE A 62 -3.37 -9.23 1.61
C ILE A 62 -4.70 -9.79 2.12
N LYS A 63 -4.79 -10.10 3.42
CA LYS A 63 -6.01 -10.65 4.01
C LYS A 63 -7.18 -9.67 3.95
N GLY A 64 -6.92 -8.40 4.26
CA GLY A 64 -7.92 -7.33 4.16
C GLY A 64 -8.47 -7.20 2.73
N ARG A 65 -7.59 -7.22 1.73
CA ARG A 65 -7.97 -7.21 0.31
C ARG A 65 -8.81 -8.42 -0.06
N GLU A 66 -8.44 -9.63 0.35
CA GLU A 66 -9.23 -10.84 0.08
C GLU A 66 -10.65 -10.74 0.66
N ILE A 67 -10.79 -10.22 1.89
CA ILE A 67 -12.09 -9.98 2.51
C ILE A 67 -12.90 -8.96 1.72
N ALA A 68 -12.29 -7.84 1.33
CA ALA A 68 -12.95 -6.79 0.55
C ALA A 68 -13.44 -7.33 -0.80
N GLN A 69 -12.57 -8.03 -1.54
CA GLN A 69 -12.93 -8.63 -2.83
C GLN A 69 -14.06 -9.65 -2.72
N ALA A 70 -14.03 -10.51 -1.70
CA ALA A 70 -15.09 -11.49 -1.46
C ALA A 70 -16.45 -10.83 -1.15
N ALA A 71 -16.43 -9.62 -0.58
CA ALA A 71 -17.63 -8.84 -0.27
C ALA A 71 -18.07 -7.88 -1.39
N GLY A 72 -17.34 -7.81 -2.51
CA GLY A 72 -17.60 -6.85 -3.59
C GLY A 72 -17.24 -5.41 -3.23
N VAL A 73 -16.42 -5.21 -2.19
CA VAL A 73 -15.89 -3.91 -1.78
C VAL A 73 -14.72 -3.56 -2.70
N LYS A 74 -14.72 -2.32 -3.21
CA LYS A 74 -13.70 -1.88 -4.16
C LYS A 74 -12.35 -1.76 -3.45
N THR A 75 -11.29 -2.13 -4.14
CA THR A 75 -9.94 -2.19 -3.58
C THR A 75 -9.01 -1.18 -4.27
N ALA A 76 -8.26 -0.45 -3.47
CA ALA A 76 -7.31 0.54 -3.93
C ALA A 76 -5.97 0.39 -3.20
N LEU A 77 -4.86 0.62 -3.91
CA LEU A 77 -3.52 0.63 -3.31
C LEU A 77 -2.70 1.80 -3.86
N SER A 78 -1.97 2.50 -2.99
CA SER A 78 -0.93 3.45 -3.40
C SER A 78 0.46 2.82 -3.33
N LEU A 79 1.28 2.99 -4.36
CA LEU A 79 2.68 2.56 -4.35
C LEU A 79 3.53 3.32 -3.32
N SER A 80 3.02 4.46 -2.84
CA SER A 80 3.47 5.25 -1.69
C SER A 80 4.82 5.96 -1.84
N ASP A 81 5.87 5.25 -2.26
CA ASP A 81 7.20 5.81 -2.44
C ASP A 81 7.97 5.02 -3.52
N PRO A 82 8.78 5.70 -4.37
CA PRO A 82 9.59 5.03 -5.39
C PRO A 82 10.49 3.93 -4.82
N ASN A 83 11.02 4.10 -3.61
CA ASN A 83 11.86 3.09 -2.97
C ASN A 83 11.07 1.82 -2.62
N MET A 84 9.77 1.92 -2.33
CA MET A 84 8.93 0.72 -2.14
C MET A 84 8.81 -0.06 -3.45
N ALA A 85 8.58 0.64 -4.57
CA ALA A 85 8.53 0.04 -5.89
C ALA A 85 9.87 -0.58 -6.31
N ILE A 86 11.01 0.02 -5.92
CA ILE A 86 12.36 -0.48 -6.23
C ILE A 86 12.73 -1.68 -5.36
N PHE A 87 12.64 -1.55 -4.03
CA PHE A 87 13.20 -2.54 -3.10
C PHE A 87 12.20 -3.63 -2.69
N PHE A 88 10.90 -3.36 -2.78
CA PHE A 88 9.84 -4.27 -2.33
C PHE A 88 8.86 -4.64 -3.43
N ARG A 89 9.32 -4.59 -4.69
CA ARG A 89 8.52 -4.90 -5.89
C ARG A 89 7.70 -6.18 -5.76
N GLU A 90 8.35 -7.29 -5.40
CA GLU A 90 7.69 -8.59 -5.29
C GLU A 90 6.59 -8.59 -4.22
N GLY A 91 6.85 -7.99 -3.06
CA GLY A 91 5.85 -7.87 -2.00
C GLY A 91 4.67 -6.98 -2.40
N LEU A 92 4.91 -5.91 -3.17
CA LEU A 92 3.83 -5.07 -3.72
C LEU A 92 2.99 -5.84 -4.74
N LEU A 93 3.63 -6.64 -5.59
CA LEU A 93 2.91 -7.51 -6.53
C LEU A 93 2.09 -8.59 -5.82
N GLU A 94 2.58 -9.14 -4.70
CA GLU A 94 1.79 -10.05 -3.86
C GLU A 94 0.58 -9.34 -3.24
N MET A 95 0.76 -8.11 -2.75
CA MET A 95 -0.34 -7.28 -2.22
C MET A 95 -1.38 -6.96 -3.30
N ILE A 96 -0.95 -6.71 -4.55
CA ILE A 96 -1.85 -6.52 -5.70
C ILE A 96 -2.54 -7.84 -6.10
N GLY A 97 -1.80 -8.96 -6.05
CA GLY A 97 -2.18 -10.32 -6.44
C GLY A 97 -3.02 -10.41 -7.72
N THR A 98 -4.28 -10.86 -7.64
CA THR A 98 -5.14 -11.07 -8.82
C THR A 98 -5.62 -9.78 -9.47
N GLY A 99 -5.43 -8.63 -8.82
CA GLY A 99 -5.86 -7.32 -9.30
C GLY A 99 -6.47 -6.46 -8.20
N LEU A 100 -6.57 -5.17 -8.48
CA LEU A 100 -7.22 -4.15 -7.67
C LEU A 100 -8.11 -3.31 -8.59
N ASP A 101 -9.12 -2.66 -8.03
CA ASP A 101 -9.95 -1.71 -8.81
C ASP A 101 -9.16 -0.45 -9.15
N PHE A 102 -8.30 0.01 -8.25
CA PHE A 102 -7.48 1.20 -8.42
C PHE A 102 -6.05 1.00 -7.92
N VAL A 103 -5.09 1.55 -8.65
CA VAL A 103 -3.70 1.70 -8.21
C VAL A 103 -3.30 3.15 -8.37
N PHE A 104 -2.82 3.76 -7.28
CA PHE A 104 -2.30 5.12 -7.26
C PHE A 104 -0.78 5.07 -7.29
N ALA A 105 -0.20 5.80 -8.24
CA ALA A 105 1.23 5.84 -8.47
C ALA A 105 1.60 7.16 -9.16
N ASN A 106 2.75 7.72 -8.81
CA ASN A 106 3.39 8.71 -9.68
C ASN A 106 4.07 8.02 -10.88
N GLU A 107 4.57 8.81 -11.82
CA GLU A 107 5.22 8.32 -13.04
C GLU A 107 6.40 7.37 -12.75
N SER A 108 7.28 7.75 -11.83
CA SER A 108 8.47 6.95 -11.50
C SER A 108 8.11 5.60 -10.87
N GLU A 109 7.14 5.58 -9.96
CA GLU A 109 6.63 4.36 -9.32
C GLU A 109 5.96 3.44 -10.35
N ALA A 110 5.10 3.98 -11.21
CA ALA A 110 4.40 3.23 -12.25
C ALA A 110 5.39 2.57 -13.22
N LEU A 111 6.37 3.32 -13.73
CA LEU A 111 7.40 2.79 -14.63
C LEU A 111 8.21 1.68 -13.96
N THR A 112 8.58 1.84 -12.70
CA THR A 112 9.36 0.85 -11.95
C THR A 112 8.61 -0.48 -11.81
N ILE A 113 7.30 -0.44 -11.54
CA ILE A 113 6.48 -1.65 -11.45
C ILE A 113 6.27 -2.28 -12.84
N LEU A 114 6.06 -1.47 -13.89
CA LEU A 114 5.69 -1.91 -15.24
C LEU A 114 6.86 -2.47 -16.08
N CYS A 115 8.07 -1.92 -15.97
CA CYS A 115 9.18 -2.21 -16.89
C CYS A 115 9.72 -3.65 -16.91
N THR A 116 9.17 -4.58 -16.12
CA THR A 116 9.56 -6.00 -16.14
C THR A 116 8.39 -6.98 -16.28
N ALA A 117 7.14 -6.50 -16.36
CA ALA A 117 5.96 -7.36 -16.52
C ALA A 117 5.33 -7.15 -17.91
N THR A 118 5.52 -8.12 -18.81
CA THR A 118 5.00 -8.13 -20.20
C THR A 118 3.47 -8.05 -20.31
N THR A 119 2.72 -8.16 -19.21
CA THR A 119 1.26 -8.13 -19.24
C THR A 119 0.70 -7.47 -17.99
N CYS A 120 0.37 -6.18 -18.05
CA CYS A 120 -0.67 -5.58 -17.20
C CYS A 120 -1.31 -4.41 -17.96
N ILE A 121 -2.48 -4.68 -18.53
CA ILE A 121 -3.40 -3.67 -19.07
C ILE A 121 -3.94 -2.89 -17.87
N PHE A 122 -3.46 -1.67 -17.66
CA PHE A 122 -4.07 -0.74 -16.71
C PHE A 122 -5.20 0.02 -17.41
N TYR A 123 -6.44 -0.21 -16.95
CA TYR A 123 -7.56 0.65 -17.32
C TYR A 123 -7.36 1.98 -16.60
N SER A 124 -6.79 2.95 -17.30
CA SER A 124 -6.58 4.30 -16.78
C SER A 124 -7.93 5.00 -16.59
N ARG A 125 -8.42 4.95 -15.35
CA ARG A 125 -9.26 6.03 -14.83
C ARG A 125 -8.63 6.54 -13.55
N THR A 126 -7.82 7.58 -13.76
CA THR A 126 -7.40 8.59 -12.79
C THR A 126 -6.11 8.27 -12.02
N ILE A 127 -4.99 8.65 -12.65
CA ILE A 127 -3.79 9.12 -11.94
C ILE A 127 -4.15 10.53 -11.46
N ILE A 128 -4.17 10.78 -10.15
CA ILE A 128 -4.08 12.13 -9.57
C ILE A 128 -2.70 12.26 -8.96
#